data_AF-A0A8S4GRY2-F1
#
_entry.id   AF-A0A8S4GRY2-F1
#
_cell.length_a   1.000
_cell.length_b   1.000
_cell.length_c   1.000
_cell.angle_alpha   90.00
_cell.angle_beta   90.00
_cell.angle_gamma   90.00
#
_symmetry.space_group_name_H-M   'P 1'
#
loop_
_entity.id
_entity.type
_entity.pdbx_description
1 polymer ?
#
loop_
_entity_poly.entity_id
_entity_poly.type
_entity_poly.pdbx_seq_one_letter_code
_entity_poly.pdbx_strand_id
1 'polypeptide(L)'
;MGKQKQAGGKPKGGYWMATVDPARVRFAFSRIRPYFSGCGRKVEDTLQDIRDGKLDARDLPAITVMDRPDSGGGDKWYFSLNNRRLWVLKRAADEGLLGGAGGREVEVRVRAMRPHELKKYTLETCACEAKFLYAAGNGDVPDGTAEGDRDGAAAEEEDEEEGSGDEGVMRGERERLAELIARAAEGPGLALEEARELERLRRALKKAGISV
;
A
#
# COMPACT_ATOMS: atom_id res chain seq x y z
N MET A 1 32.21 -3.92 21.23
CA MET A 1 31.05 -4.75 20.80
C MET A 1 29.78 -4.18 21.44
N GLY A 2 29.14 -3.19 20.80
CA GLY A 2 27.95 -2.53 21.32
C GLY A 2 26.69 -3.32 20.97
N LYS A 3 25.97 -3.83 21.97
CA LYS A 3 24.68 -4.50 21.78
C LYS A 3 23.60 -3.42 21.59
N GLN A 4 23.06 -3.30 20.38
CA GLN A 4 21.85 -2.51 20.15
C GLN A 4 20.66 -3.21 20.81
N LYS A 5 20.07 -2.50 21.78
CA LYS A 5 18.91 -2.91 22.57
C LYS A 5 17.66 -2.66 21.73
N GLN A 6 17.08 -3.68 21.10
CA GLN A 6 15.78 -3.55 20.47
C GLN A 6 14.71 -3.37 21.56
N ALA A 7 14.20 -2.15 21.69
CA ALA A 7 13.04 -1.84 22.51
C ALA A 7 11.77 -2.32 21.77
N GLY A 8 11.45 -3.61 21.86
CA GLY A 8 10.25 -4.21 21.28
C GLY A 8 9.01 -4.01 22.16
N GLY A 9 8.65 -2.76 22.46
CA GLY A 9 7.33 -2.44 23.01
C GLY A 9 6.32 -2.31 21.88
N LYS A 10 5.33 -3.19 21.81
CA LYS A 10 4.26 -3.12 20.81
C LYS A 10 3.47 -1.82 21.01
N PRO A 11 3.49 -0.85 20.06
CA PRO A 11 2.83 0.43 20.28
C PRO A 11 1.31 0.24 20.33
N LYS A 12 0.69 0.85 21.35
CA LYS A 12 -0.77 0.98 21.47
C LYS A 12 -1.19 2.14 20.55
N GLY A 13 -1.40 1.83 19.30
CA GLY A 13 -1.73 2.77 18.23
C GLY A 13 -1.29 2.15 16.92
N GLY A 14 -2.16 2.09 15.91
CA GLY A 14 -2.01 1.20 14.75
C GLY A 14 -0.76 1.35 13.87
N TYR A 15 0.16 2.26 14.20
CA TYR A 15 1.35 2.61 13.42
C TYR A 15 2.56 2.92 14.31
N TRP A 16 3.78 2.77 13.77
CA TRP A 16 5.04 3.23 14.36
C TRP A 16 6.04 3.65 13.29
N MET A 17 6.98 4.55 13.60
CA MET A 17 8.03 4.94 12.65
C MET A 17 9.18 3.94 12.67
N ALA A 18 9.77 3.69 11.50
CA ALA A 18 11.00 2.91 11.37
C ALA A 18 11.84 3.43 10.21
N THR A 19 13.14 3.18 10.28
CA THR A 19 14.09 3.40 9.18
C THR A 19 14.29 2.08 8.45
N VAL A 20 14.06 2.08 7.13
CA VAL A 20 14.05 0.86 6.31
C VAL A 20 14.73 1.13 4.97
N ASP A 21 15.59 0.21 4.53
CA ASP A 21 16.08 0.19 3.15
C ASP A 21 14.91 -0.10 2.18
N PRO A 22 14.61 0.79 1.20
CA PRO A 22 13.58 0.55 0.20
C PRO A 22 13.70 -0.81 -0.51
N ALA A 23 14.90 -1.37 -0.65
CA ALA A 23 15.13 -2.70 -1.22
C ALA A 23 14.45 -3.83 -0.42
N ARG A 24 14.23 -3.64 0.88
CA ARG A 24 13.54 -4.59 1.78
C ARG A 24 12.03 -4.42 1.80
N VAL A 25 11.49 -3.53 0.98
CA VAL A 25 10.05 -3.29 0.83
C VAL A 25 9.56 -3.87 -0.50
N ARG A 26 8.55 -4.74 -0.46
CA ARG A 26 7.89 -5.32 -1.63
C ARG A 26 6.74 -4.43 -2.09
N PHE A 27 6.50 -4.44 -3.40
CA PHE A 27 5.30 -3.85 -3.97
C PHE A 27 4.10 -4.76 -3.72
N ALA A 28 3.08 -4.27 -3.03
CA ALA A 28 1.82 -5.00 -2.89
C ALA A 28 1.11 -5.18 -4.24
N PHE A 29 1.34 -4.26 -5.17
CA PHE A 29 0.89 -4.34 -6.56
C PHE A 29 2.05 -3.96 -7.48
N SER A 30 2.50 -4.91 -8.29
CA SER A 30 3.64 -4.70 -9.21
C SER A 30 3.30 -3.87 -10.44
N ARG A 31 2.02 -3.68 -10.74
CA ARG A 31 1.54 -2.88 -11.87
C ARG A 31 1.07 -1.53 -11.34
N ILE A 32 1.85 -0.48 -11.60
CA ILE A 32 1.60 0.87 -11.07
C ILE A 32 1.23 1.84 -12.18
N ARG A 33 0.42 2.86 -11.88
CA ARG A 33 0.13 3.94 -12.83
C ARG A 33 1.31 4.92 -12.90
N PRO A 34 1.56 5.57 -14.05
CA PRO A 34 2.68 6.50 -14.22
C PRO A 34 2.47 7.87 -13.56
N TYR A 35 1.30 8.13 -12.97
CA TYR A 35 0.96 9.41 -12.32
C TYR A 35 0.57 9.20 -10.86
N PHE A 36 0.88 10.17 -9.98
CA PHE A 36 0.37 10.22 -8.61
C PHE A 36 -1.12 10.59 -8.56
N SER A 37 -1.86 10.02 -7.59
CA SER A 37 -3.26 10.39 -7.35
C SER A 37 -3.31 11.79 -6.74
N GLY A 38 -4.38 12.54 -6.99
CA GLY A 38 -4.59 13.89 -6.45
C GLY A 38 -3.88 14.98 -7.25
N CYS A 39 -2.55 14.91 -7.39
CA CYS A 39 -1.77 15.96 -8.06
C CYS A 39 -1.51 15.73 -9.56
N GLY A 40 -1.72 14.52 -10.07
CA GLY A 40 -1.51 14.21 -11.49
C GLY A 40 -0.05 14.25 -11.98
N ARG A 41 0.91 14.55 -11.09
CA ARG A 41 2.34 14.58 -11.42
C ARG A 41 2.84 13.20 -11.87
N LYS A 42 3.68 13.14 -12.89
CA LYS A 42 4.32 11.88 -13.31
C LYS A 42 5.29 11.39 -12.25
N VAL A 43 5.30 10.08 -12.05
CA VAL A 43 6.21 9.39 -11.13
C VAL A 43 7.65 9.54 -11.61
N GLU A 44 7.88 9.47 -12.92
CA GLU A 44 9.20 9.64 -13.52
C GLU A 44 9.71 11.08 -13.41
N ASP A 45 8.87 12.09 -13.63
CA ASP A 45 9.25 13.51 -13.46
C ASP A 45 9.68 13.79 -12.01
N THR A 46 9.04 13.14 -11.03
CA THR A 46 9.44 13.26 -9.62
C THR A 46 10.82 12.67 -9.36
N LEU A 47 11.15 11.53 -9.98
CA LEU A 47 12.50 10.98 -9.93
C LEU A 47 13.50 11.90 -10.65
N GLN A 48 13.10 12.51 -11.76
CA GLN A 48 13.94 13.45 -12.49
C GLN A 48 14.24 14.70 -11.66
N ASP A 49 13.25 15.26 -10.96
CA ASP A 49 13.48 16.41 -10.09
C ASP A 49 14.39 16.08 -8.89
N ILE A 50 14.41 14.81 -8.44
CA ILE A 50 15.40 14.34 -7.45
C ILE A 50 16.79 14.27 -8.06
N ARG A 51 16.94 13.74 -9.29
CA ARG A 51 18.22 13.72 -10.01
C ARG A 51 18.76 15.12 -10.27
N ASP A 52 17.88 16.05 -10.60
CA ASP A 52 18.20 17.45 -10.85
C ASP A 52 18.50 18.22 -9.55
N GLY A 53 18.28 17.62 -8.37
CA GLY A 53 18.47 18.26 -7.07
C GLY A 53 17.41 19.31 -6.72
N LYS A 54 16.29 19.36 -7.45
CA LYS A 54 15.15 20.24 -7.16
C LYS A 54 14.29 19.73 -6.00
N LEU A 55 14.41 18.44 -5.68
CA LEU A 55 13.67 17.77 -4.62
C LEU A 55 14.59 16.76 -3.91
N ASP A 56 14.66 16.76 -2.59
CA ASP A 56 15.30 15.64 -1.87
C ASP A 56 14.32 14.46 -1.84
N ALA A 57 14.81 13.25 -2.10
CA ALA A 57 14.00 12.04 -2.02
C ALA A 57 13.39 11.81 -0.62
N ARG A 58 14.02 12.35 0.43
CA ARG A 58 13.53 12.29 1.83
C ARG A 58 12.43 13.29 2.14
N ASP A 59 12.27 14.32 1.32
CA ASP A 59 11.16 15.28 1.43
C ASP A 59 9.85 14.71 0.86
N LEU A 60 9.91 13.55 0.19
CA LEU A 60 8.71 12.83 -0.21
C LEU A 60 7.90 12.41 1.02
N PRO A 61 6.56 12.52 0.98
CA PRO A 61 5.74 12.08 2.11
C PRO A 61 5.98 10.61 2.46
N ALA A 62 6.21 10.36 3.74
CA ALA A 62 6.56 9.03 4.26
C ALA A 62 5.58 7.96 3.77
N ILE A 63 6.12 6.85 3.28
CA ILE A 63 5.30 5.72 2.83
C ILE A 63 4.80 4.91 4.03
N THR A 64 3.58 4.38 3.90
CA THR A 64 3.09 3.37 4.83
C THR A 64 3.50 1.98 4.34
N VAL A 65 4.09 1.21 5.24
CA VAL A 65 4.48 -0.18 4.99
C VAL A 65 3.86 -1.11 6.02
N MET A 66 3.58 -2.34 5.59
CA MET A 66 3.01 -3.38 6.42
C MET A 66 4.10 -4.35 6.86
N ASP A 67 4.16 -4.58 8.16
CA ASP A 67 4.98 -5.58 8.81
C ASP A 67 4.23 -6.91 8.91
N ARG A 68 4.86 -7.97 8.42
CA ARG A 68 4.33 -9.32 8.44
C ARG A 68 5.06 -10.13 9.53
N PRO A 69 4.35 -10.62 10.57
CA PRO A 69 4.96 -11.18 11.78
C PRO A 69 5.73 -12.49 11.56
N ASP A 70 5.42 -13.24 10.52
CA ASP A 70 6.05 -14.51 10.11
C ASP A 70 7.09 -14.32 9.00
N SER A 71 7.56 -13.09 8.76
CA SER A 71 8.79 -12.83 7.99
C SER A 71 10.01 -13.32 8.80
N GLY A 72 10.06 -14.62 9.05
CA GLY A 72 11.05 -15.29 9.88
C GLY A 72 12.28 -15.68 9.09
N GLY A 73 13.45 -15.20 9.55
CA GLY A 73 14.76 -15.64 9.08
C GLY A 73 15.63 -14.49 8.59
N GLY A 74 16.48 -13.95 9.48
CA GLY A 74 17.58 -13.03 9.18
C GLY A 74 17.18 -11.61 8.78
N ASP A 75 16.29 -11.47 7.80
CA ASP A 75 15.90 -10.19 7.23
C ASP A 75 14.39 -10.00 7.13
N LYS A 76 13.92 -8.96 7.82
CA LYS A 76 12.54 -8.53 7.89
C LYS A 76 12.14 -7.86 6.56
N TRP A 77 11.07 -8.37 5.96
CA TRP A 77 10.47 -7.80 4.75
C TRP A 77 9.24 -6.99 5.07
N TYR A 78 9.05 -5.91 4.31
CA TYR A 78 7.90 -5.02 4.40
C TYR A 78 7.11 -5.00 3.10
N PHE A 79 5.87 -4.53 3.14
CA PHE A 79 4.99 -4.47 1.98
C PHE A 79 4.32 -3.10 1.90
N SER A 80 4.51 -2.36 0.80
CA SER A 80 3.96 -1.01 0.68
C SER A 80 2.61 -1.00 -0.04
N LEU A 81 1.70 -0.15 0.44
CA LEU A 81 0.49 0.23 -0.29
C LEU A 81 0.73 1.47 -1.17
N ASN A 82 1.74 2.28 -0.85
CA ASN A 82 2.13 3.47 -1.60
C ASN A 82 3.12 3.14 -2.73
N ASN A 83 2.73 2.21 -3.63
CA ASN A 83 3.63 1.62 -4.61
C ASN A 83 4.32 2.63 -5.56
N ARG A 84 3.66 3.75 -5.89
CA ARG A 84 4.27 4.80 -6.74
C ARG A 84 5.43 5.52 -6.05
N ARG A 85 5.26 5.91 -4.78
CA ARG A 85 6.32 6.53 -3.97
C ARG A 85 7.44 5.53 -3.70
N LEU A 86 7.10 4.28 -3.39
CA LEU A 86 8.10 3.22 -3.22
C LEU A 86 8.97 3.05 -4.48
N TRP A 87 8.38 3.16 -5.67
CA TRP A 87 9.14 3.08 -6.92
C TRP A 87 10.19 4.18 -7.02
N VAL A 88 9.81 5.43 -6.72
CA VAL A 88 10.75 6.57 -6.71
C VAL A 88 11.85 6.35 -5.68
N LEU A 89 11.49 5.98 -4.44
CA LEU A 89 12.46 5.74 -3.37
C LEU A 89 13.43 4.63 -3.71
N LYS A 90 12.98 3.52 -4.32
CA LYS A 90 13.87 2.45 -4.78
C LYS A 90 14.85 2.91 -5.85
N ARG A 91 14.37 3.67 -6.84
CA ARG A 91 15.22 4.20 -7.92
C ARG A 91 16.23 5.21 -7.39
N ALA A 92 15.79 6.15 -6.56
CA ALA A 92 16.69 7.07 -5.87
C ALA A 92 17.73 6.31 -5.04
N ALA A 93 17.35 5.21 -4.38
CA ALA A 93 18.26 4.37 -3.62
C ALA A 93 19.28 3.64 -4.49
N ASP A 94 18.84 3.07 -5.62
CA ASP A 94 19.71 2.40 -6.61
C ASP A 94 20.71 3.39 -7.23
N GLU A 95 20.29 4.64 -7.43
CA GLU A 95 21.10 5.72 -8.01
C GLU A 95 21.98 6.44 -6.97
N GLY A 96 21.92 6.04 -5.70
CA GLY A 96 22.69 6.68 -4.61
C GLY A 96 22.21 8.09 -4.25
N LEU A 97 21.00 8.46 -4.68
CA LEU A 97 20.39 9.78 -4.50
C LEU A 97 19.69 9.95 -3.15
N LEU A 98 19.63 8.91 -2.31
CA LEU A 98 19.17 9.01 -0.91
C LEU A 98 20.24 9.64 0.01
N GLY A 99 20.88 10.72 -0.44
CA GLY A 99 22.16 11.25 0.02
C GLY A 99 22.32 11.42 1.54
N GLY A 100 23.56 11.25 2.03
CA GLY A 100 23.96 11.42 3.43
C GLY A 100 24.96 10.34 3.85
N ALA A 101 25.94 10.68 4.69
CA ALA A 101 27.08 9.84 5.10
C ALA A 101 26.71 8.57 5.91
N GLY A 102 25.49 8.04 5.79
CA GLY A 102 24.95 7.02 6.69
C GLY A 102 23.90 6.06 6.12
N GLY A 103 23.68 5.97 4.80
CA GLY A 103 23.06 4.78 4.20
C GLY A 103 21.84 4.97 3.31
N ARG A 104 21.37 3.84 2.77
CA ARG A 104 20.30 3.68 1.77
C ARG A 104 18.88 3.78 2.36
N GLU A 105 18.76 4.10 3.63
CA GLU A 105 17.51 3.92 4.37
C GLU A 105 16.62 5.17 4.34
N VAL A 106 15.31 4.96 4.46
CA VAL A 106 14.28 6.00 4.50
C VAL A 106 13.36 5.81 5.69
N GLU A 107 12.79 6.91 6.19
CA GLU A 107 11.77 6.85 7.24
C GLU A 107 10.42 6.40 6.66
N VAL A 108 9.77 5.45 7.34
CA VAL A 108 8.48 4.89 6.94
C VAL A 108 7.52 4.77 8.12
N ARG A 109 6.23 4.92 7.84
CA ARG A 109 5.14 4.59 8.77
C ARG A 109 4.86 3.09 8.67
N VAL A 110 5.16 2.32 9.71
CA VAL A 110 4.93 0.88 9.74
C VAL A 110 3.63 0.56 10.47
N ARG A 111 2.86 -0.40 9.96
CA ARG A 111 1.75 -1.02 10.69
C ARG A 111 1.82 -2.53 10.63
N ALA A 112 1.20 -3.21 11.59
CA ALA A 112 1.02 -4.65 11.50
C ALA A 112 0.01 -5.01 10.39
N MET A 113 0.25 -6.14 9.72
CA MET A 113 -0.74 -6.72 8.81
C MET A 113 -1.99 -7.21 9.56
N ARG A 114 -3.15 -7.01 8.93
CA ARG A 114 -4.44 -7.56 9.34
C ARG A 114 -4.55 -9.03 8.92
N PRO A 115 -5.40 -9.86 9.56
CA PRO A 115 -5.47 -11.29 9.26
C PRO A 115 -5.77 -11.66 7.80
N HIS A 116 -6.57 -10.86 7.09
CA HIS A 116 -6.86 -11.09 5.67
C HIS A 116 -5.69 -10.68 4.75
N GLU A 117 -4.87 -9.72 5.18
CA GLU A 117 -3.70 -9.24 4.44
C GLU A 117 -2.57 -10.26 4.46
N LEU A 118 -2.42 -11.01 5.54
CA LEU A 118 -1.42 -12.09 5.68
C LEU A 118 -1.54 -13.15 4.58
N LYS A 119 -2.77 -13.43 4.12
CA LYS A 119 -3.02 -14.40 3.04
C LYS A 119 -2.72 -13.81 1.66
N LYS A 120 -2.88 -12.49 1.49
CA LYS A 120 -2.79 -11.78 0.22
C LYS A 120 -1.37 -11.33 -0.10
N TYR A 121 -0.63 -10.85 0.91
CA TYR A 121 0.68 -10.23 0.74
C TYR A 121 1.77 -11.17 1.27
N THR A 122 2.36 -11.92 0.37
CA THR A 122 3.43 -12.89 0.63
C THR A 122 4.66 -12.54 -0.20
N LEU A 123 5.82 -13.10 0.17
CA LEU A 123 7.06 -12.98 -0.63
C LEU A 123 6.91 -13.53 -2.06
N GLU A 124 6.02 -14.50 -2.24
CA GLU A 124 5.74 -15.15 -3.53
C GLU A 124 4.80 -14.31 -4.41
N THR A 125 3.84 -13.61 -3.79
CA THR A 125 2.80 -12.84 -4.50
C THR A 125 3.20 -11.39 -4.73
N CYS A 126 4.03 -10.82 -3.86
CA CYS A 126 4.46 -9.42 -3.94
C CYS A 126 5.83 -9.29 -4.63
N ALA A 127 5.96 -8.28 -5.49
CA ALA A 127 7.14 -8.15 -6.35
C ALA A 127 8.26 -7.32 -5.70
N CYS A 128 9.51 -7.62 -6.07
CA CYS A 128 10.66 -6.73 -5.84
C CYS A 128 10.63 -5.49 -6.73
N GLU A 129 10.06 -5.60 -7.93
CA GLU A 129 10.07 -4.57 -8.96
C GLU A 129 8.64 -4.27 -9.43
N ALA A 130 8.43 -3.05 -9.89
CA ALA A 130 7.15 -2.63 -10.46
C ALA A 130 7.31 -2.20 -11.93
N LYS A 131 6.24 -2.38 -12.70
CA LYS A 131 6.11 -2.02 -14.11
C LYS A 131 4.98 -1.00 -14.26
N PHE A 132 5.18 0.01 -15.11
CA PHE A 132 4.15 0.99 -15.41
C PHE A 132 3.05 0.39 -16.29
N LEU A 133 1.80 0.68 -15.92
CA LEU A 133 0.62 0.48 -16.75
C LEU A 133 0.43 1.74 -17.59
N TYR A 134 0.95 1.72 -18.81
CA TYR A 134 0.51 2.66 -19.84
C TYR A 134 -0.82 2.14 -20.38
N ALA A 135 -1.88 2.94 -20.26
CA ALA A 135 -3.14 2.61 -20.91
C ALA A 135 -2.87 2.54 -22.42
N ALA A 136 -3.14 1.39 -23.04
CA ALA A 136 -3.17 1.32 -24.49
C ALA A 136 -4.34 2.21 -24.96
N GLY A 137 -4.03 3.42 -25.42
CA GLY A 137 -5.00 4.28 -26.10
C GLY A 137 -5.31 5.64 -25.45
N ASN A 138 -4.32 6.38 -24.95
CA ASN A 138 -4.36 7.84 -25.04
C ASN A 138 -2.93 8.35 -25.15
N GLY A 139 -2.62 8.93 -26.32
CA GLY A 139 -1.27 9.34 -26.69
C GLY A 139 -0.65 10.30 -25.69
N ASP A 140 0.66 10.18 -25.54
CA ASP A 140 1.52 11.24 -25.04
C ASP A 140 1.13 12.56 -25.68
N VAL A 141 0.59 13.47 -24.89
CA VAL A 141 0.62 14.89 -25.22
C VAL A 141 1.89 15.44 -24.56
N PRO A 142 2.92 15.84 -25.32
CA PRO A 142 4.02 16.60 -24.79
C PRO A 142 3.55 18.04 -24.66
N ASP A 143 3.47 18.55 -23.44
CA ASP A 143 3.36 19.98 -23.15
C ASP A 143 4.46 20.26 -22.13
N GLY A 144 5.52 21.00 -22.45
CA GLY A 144 5.49 22.31 -23.07
C GLY A 144 5.88 23.30 -21.97
N THR A 145 7.12 23.79 -22.05
CA THR A 145 7.81 24.71 -21.13
C THR A 145 6.96 25.86 -20.57
N ALA A 146 7.10 26.15 -19.27
CA ALA A 146 6.99 27.50 -18.72
C ALA A 146 7.78 27.65 -17.40
N GLU A 147 8.76 28.54 -17.41
CA GLU A 147 9.43 29.08 -16.21
C GLU A 147 8.43 29.89 -15.37
N GLY A 148 8.58 29.84 -14.03
CA GLY A 148 7.77 30.60 -13.09
C GLY A 148 8.21 30.38 -11.65
N ASP A 149 9.24 31.12 -11.26
CA ASP A 149 9.69 31.34 -9.89
C ASP A 149 8.57 31.95 -9.01
N ARG A 150 8.31 31.35 -7.82
CA ARG A 150 8.01 32.02 -6.54
C ARG A 150 7.70 31.05 -5.40
N ASP A 151 8.40 31.31 -4.29
CA ASP A 151 8.18 30.84 -2.92
C ASP A 151 6.72 30.82 -2.45
N GLY A 152 6.40 29.84 -1.61
CA GLY A 152 5.15 29.83 -0.84
C GLY A 152 4.90 28.52 -0.10
N ALA A 153 5.44 28.41 1.11
CA ALA A 153 5.07 27.38 2.08
C ALA A 153 3.58 27.49 2.45
N ALA A 154 2.86 26.36 2.39
CA ALA A 154 1.67 26.11 3.22
C ALA A 154 1.39 24.62 3.28
N ALA A 155 1.15 24.16 4.51
CA ALA A 155 0.87 22.80 4.90
C ALA A 155 -0.59 22.39 4.63
N GLU A 156 -0.81 21.07 4.68
CA GLU A 156 -2.09 20.37 4.90
C GLU A 156 -3.06 20.38 3.68
N GLU A 157 -3.71 19.30 3.27
CA GLU A 157 -4.28 18.17 4.02
C GLU A 157 -4.05 16.82 3.31
N GLU A 158 -3.71 15.80 4.12
CA GLU A 158 -3.74 14.39 3.70
C GLU A 158 -5.21 13.97 3.59
N ASP A 159 -5.74 13.94 2.37
CA ASP A 159 -7.00 13.24 2.13
C ASP A 159 -6.72 11.74 2.21
N GLU A 160 -7.22 11.13 3.28
CA GLU A 160 -7.21 9.69 3.50
C GLU A 160 -7.95 9.04 2.33
N GLU A 161 -7.20 8.54 1.35
CA GLU A 161 -7.73 7.64 0.32
C GLU A 161 -8.14 6.34 1.05
N GLU A 162 -9.34 6.36 1.63
CA GLU A 162 -10.05 5.19 2.11
C GLU A 162 -9.94 4.14 1.03
N GLY A 163 -9.23 3.07 1.35
CA GLY A 163 -9.02 1.97 0.44
C GLY A 163 -10.36 1.45 -0.04
N SER A 164 -10.69 1.73 -1.29
CA SER A 164 -11.81 1.16 -2.06
C SER A 164 -11.63 -0.35 -2.32
N GLY A 165 -10.96 -1.05 -1.41
CA GLY A 165 -10.70 -2.49 -1.46
C GLY A 165 -11.73 -3.33 -0.70
N ASP A 166 -12.68 -2.71 0.01
CA ASP A 166 -13.71 -3.42 0.77
C ASP A 166 -14.93 -3.77 -0.10
N GLU A 167 -15.35 -2.90 -1.04
CA GLU A 167 -16.52 -3.18 -1.89
C GLU A 167 -16.38 -4.45 -2.75
N GLY A 168 -15.18 -4.74 -3.26
CA GLY A 168 -14.96 -5.90 -4.13
C GLY A 168 -15.00 -7.25 -3.38
N VAL A 169 -14.57 -7.28 -2.12
CA VAL A 169 -14.62 -8.48 -1.27
C VAL A 169 -16.04 -8.67 -0.71
N MET A 170 -16.69 -7.57 -0.32
CA MET A 170 -18.06 -7.57 0.20
C MET A 170 -19.11 -7.88 -0.86
N ARG A 171 -18.85 -7.57 -2.14
CA ARG A 171 -19.72 -7.95 -3.25
C ARG A 171 -19.82 -9.48 -3.38
N GLY A 172 -18.70 -10.18 -3.28
CA GLY A 172 -18.69 -11.65 -3.34
C GLY A 172 -19.38 -12.30 -2.13
N GLU A 173 -19.24 -11.72 -0.93
CA GLU A 173 -19.95 -12.21 0.26
C GLU A 173 -21.45 -11.91 0.22
N ARG A 174 -21.86 -10.76 -0.34
CA ARG A 174 -23.27 -10.41 -0.59
C ARG A 174 -23.92 -11.33 -1.63
N GLU A 175 -23.24 -11.60 -2.74
CA GLU A 175 -23.73 -12.50 -3.79
C GLU A 175 -23.93 -13.93 -3.25
N ARG A 176 -22.97 -14.46 -2.47
CA ARG A 176 -23.09 -15.78 -1.82
C ARG A 176 -24.21 -15.83 -0.78
N LEU A 177 -24.40 -14.77 0.00
CA LEU A 177 -25.49 -14.70 0.97
C LEU A 177 -26.86 -14.62 0.28
N ALA A 178 -26.98 -13.87 -0.82
CA ALA A 178 -28.20 -13.79 -1.61
C ALA A 178 -28.57 -15.15 -2.24
N GLU A 179 -27.59 -15.89 -2.77
CA GLU A 179 -27.79 -17.22 -3.33
C GLU A 179 -28.25 -18.24 -2.27
N LEU A 180 -27.65 -18.21 -1.06
CA LEU A 180 -28.07 -19.06 0.05
C LEU A 180 -29.49 -18.73 0.55
N ILE A 181 -29.86 -17.45 0.58
CA ILE A 181 -31.22 -17.03 0.95
C ILE A 181 -32.23 -17.47 -0.11
N ALA A 182 -31.92 -17.34 -1.39
CA ALA A 182 -32.79 -17.80 -2.48
C ALA A 182 -32.98 -19.33 -2.43
N ARG A 183 -31.91 -20.10 -2.23
CA ARG A 183 -32.00 -21.57 -2.06
C ARG A 183 -32.78 -22.00 -0.83
N ALA A 184 -32.71 -21.24 0.26
CA ALA A 184 -33.51 -21.49 1.45
C ALA A 184 -35.03 -21.23 1.24
N ALA A 185 -35.38 -20.38 0.28
CA ALA A 185 -36.76 -20.03 -0.03
C ALA A 185 -37.45 -21.00 -1.02
N GLU A 186 -36.69 -21.69 -1.88
CA GLU A 186 -37.22 -22.55 -2.96
C GLU A 186 -37.21 -24.06 -2.69
N GLY A 187 -36.68 -24.55 -1.55
CA GLY A 187 -36.46 -25.99 -1.36
C GLY A 187 -36.22 -26.44 0.08
N PRO A 188 -36.02 -27.76 0.31
CA PRO A 188 -36.23 -28.42 1.60
C PRO A 188 -35.13 -28.10 2.62
N GLY A 189 -35.11 -26.88 3.14
CA GLY A 189 -34.19 -26.45 4.20
C GLY A 189 -32.73 -26.40 3.79
N LEU A 190 -31.97 -25.47 4.37
CA LEU A 190 -30.52 -25.46 4.23
C LEU A 190 -29.92 -26.63 5.01
N ALA A 191 -28.89 -27.28 4.45
CA ALA A 191 -28.09 -28.24 5.22
C ALA A 191 -27.42 -27.54 6.41
N LEU A 192 -27.12 -28.28 7.48
CA LEU A 192 -26.54 -27.71 8.72
C LEU A 192 -25.26 -26.88 8.47
N GLU A 193 -24.45 -27.30 7.51
CA GLU A 193 -23.23 -26.58 7.09
C GLU A 193 -23.56 -25.27 6.35
N GLU A 194 -24.57 -25.26 5.49
CA GLU A 194 -25.02 -24.06 4.77
C GLU A 194 -25.69 -23.05 5.71
N ALA A 195 -26.41 -23.52 6.73
CA ALA A 195 -26.98 -22.67 7.78
C ALA A 195 -25.91 -22.00 8.64
N ARG A 196 -24.83 -22.74 8.98
CA ARG A 196 -23.65 -22.20 9.68
C ARG A 196 -22.91 -21.15 8.85
N GLU A 197 -22.78 -21.40 7.55
CA GLU A 197 -22.15 -20.45 6.62
C GLU A 197 -22.99 -19.18 6.48
N LEU A 198 -24.32 -19.30 6.38
CA LEU A 198 -25.24 -18.16 6.36
C LEU A 198 -25.16 -17.32 7.64
N GLU A 199 -25.08 -17.94 8.82
CA GLU A 199 -24.94 -17.22 10.08
C GLU A 199 -23.58 -16.54 10.21
N ARG A 200 -22.51 -17.18 9.73
CA ARG A 200 -21.16 -16.61 9.67
C ARG A 200 -21.12 -15.37 8.78
N LEU A 201 -21.72 -15.44 7.59
CA LEU A 201 -21.78 -14.31 6.65
C LEU A 201 -22.63 -13.15 7.21
N ARG A 202 -23.78 -13.44 7.83
CA ARG A 202 -24.60 -12.42 8.52
C ARG A 202 -23.83 -11.71 9.63
N ARG A 203 -23.07 -12.45 10.45
CA ARG A 203 -22.23 -11.86 11.51
C ARG A 203 -21.08 -11.02 10.93
N ALA A 204 -20.47 -11.44 9.83
CA ALA A 204 -19.43 -10.69 9.15
C ALA A 204 -19.95 -9.35 8.61
N LEU A 205 -21.08 -9.36 7.92
CA LEU A 205 -21.71 -8.15 7.36
C LEU A 205 -22.22 -7.20 8.45
N LYS A 206 -22.83 -7.73 9.53
CA LYS A 206 -23.25 -6.92 10.68
C LYS A 206 -22.07 -6.24 11.38
N LYS A 207 -20.94 -6.94 11.51
CA LYS A 207 -19.70 -6.38 12.08
C LYS A 207 -19.10 -5.28 11.20
N ALA A 208 -19.36 -5.32 9.90
CA ALA A 208 -18.99 -4.29 8.94
C ALA A 208 -20.00 -3.12 8.84
N GLY A 209 -21.04 -3.08 9.69
CA GLY A 209 -22.05 -2.03 9.67
C GLY A 209 -23.04 -2.10 8.51
N ILE A 210 -23.05 -3.22 7.78
CA ILE A 210 -23.90 -3.44 6.61
C ILE A 210 -25.20 -4.13 7.06
N SER A 211 -26.33 -3.45 6.90
CA SER A 211 -27.66 -4.04 7.06
C SER A 211 -27.94 -5.02 5.91
N VAL A 212 -28.39 -6.22 6.25
CA VAL A 212 -28.84 -7.26 5.30
C VAL A 212 -30.27 -7.63 5.61
#